data_AF-A0A2S2NCB3-F1
#
_entry.id   AF-A0A2S2NCB3-F1
#
_cell.length_a   1.000
_cell.length_b   1.000
_cell.length_c   1.000
_cell.angle_alpha   90.00
_cell.angle_beta   90.00
_cell.angle_gamma   90.00
#
_symmetry.space_group_name_H-M   'P 1'
#
loop_
_entity.id
_entity.type
_entity.pdbx_description
1 polymer ?
#
loop_
_entity_poly.entity_id
_entity_poly.type
_entity_poly.pdbx_seq_one_letter_code
_entity_poly.pdbx_strand_id
1 'polypeptide(L)'
;MYFIGIPTNTAGFCMIDLQVQFAKTFLEGRAKLPSKEEMIEDTRLDVESRLASGLRPKELHMMGRRSKDYYDSLASLSGLESVSPVVLQIYFDGIDRFMCDFSHFREDKYKLLDKDHYMVKFPNEEEPVMRRQEIVLD
;
A
#
# COMPACT_ATOMS: atom_id res chain seq x y z
N MET A 1 20.78 2.68 -10.00
CA MET A 1 20.59 3.13 -8.61
C MET A 1 19.14 2.88 -8.24
N TYR A 2 18.87 2.34 -7.06
CA TYR A 2 17.52 2.02 -6.59
C TYR A 2 17.29 2.71 -5.24
N PHE A 3 16.06 3.18 -5.00
CA PHE A 3 15.65 3.78 -3.73
C PHE A 3 14.51 2.94 -3.15
N ILE A 4 14.58 2.65 -1.85
CA ILE A 4 13.64 1.81 -1.14
C ILE A 4 13.03 2.62 0.01
N GLY A 5 11.72 2.49 0.22
CA GLY A 5 11.01 3.14 1.32
C GLY A 5 10.62 4.61 1.09
N ILE A 6 10.64 5.09 -0.16
CA ILE A 6 10.25 6.49 -0.47
C ILE A 6 8.75 6.74 -0.32
N PRO A 7 7.83 5.87 -0.79
CA PRO A 7 6.40 6.14 -0.65
C PRO A 7 5.94 6.14 0.81
N THR A 8 4.97 6.98 1.13
CA THR A 8 4.44 7.19 2.49
C THR A 8 2.94 6.92 2.55
N ASN A 9 2.38 6.87 3.77
CA ASN A 9 0.96 6.57 4.03
C ASN A 9 0.50 5.23 3.42
N THR A 10 1.19 4.16 3.80
CA THR A 10 1.00 2.81 3.25
C THR A 10 1.60 1.75 4.18
N ALA A 11 1.35 0.47 3.90
CA ALA A 11 1.89 -0.65 4.68
C ALA A 11 3.41 -0.80 4.45
N GLY A 12 4.20 -0.05 5.23
CA GLY A 12 5.63 0.16 5.01
C GLY A 12 6.47 -1.11 4.89
N PHE A 13 6.29 -2.08 5.80
CA PHE A 13 7.09 -3.32 5.77
C PHE A 13 6.84 -4.16 4.50
N CYS A 14 5.57 -4.35 4.12
CA CYS A 14 5.23 -5.10 2.92
C CYS A 14 5.67 -4.37 1.64
N MET A 15 5.53 -3.04 1.61
CA MET A 15 6.05 -2.23 0.51
C MET A 15 7.57 -2.36 0.36
N ILE A 16 8.32 -2.25 1.46
CA ILE A 16 9.78 -2.32 1.45
C ILE A 16 10.24 -3.69 0.94
N ASP A 17 9.64 -4.78 1.41
CA ASP A 17 9.96 -6.12 0.94
C ASP A 17 9.71 -6.26 -0.57
N LEU A 18 8.53 -5.83 -1.05
CA LEU A 18 8.20 -5.85 -2.48
C LEU A 18 9.17 -5.01 -3.32
N GLN A 19 9.55 -3.81 -2.87
CA GLN A 19 10.51 -2.96 -3.57
C GLN A 19 11.91 -3.58 -3.64
N VAL A 20 12.34 -4.27 -2.57
CA VAL A 20 13.63 -4.98 -2.56
C VAL A 20 13.62 -6.14 -3.55
N GLN A 21 12.56 -6.96 -3.55
CA GLN A 21 12.42 -8.06 -4.51
C GLN A 21 12.34 -7.54 -5.95
N PHE A 22 11.60 -6.46 -6.18
CA PHE A 22 11.53 -5.77 -7.47
C PHE A 22 12.92 -5.37 -7.95
N ALA A 23 13.68 -4.62 -7.14
CA ALA A 23 15.03 -4.17 -7.50
C ALA A 23 15.97 -5.35 -7.78
N LYS A 24 15.90 -6.40 -6.95
CA LYS A 24 16.68 -7.62 -7.10
C LYS A 24 16.40 -8.32 -8.44
N THR A 25 15.14 -8.42 -8.87
CA THR A 25 14.75 -9.03 -10.16
C THR A 25 15.48 -8.40 -11.35
N PHE A 26 15.59 -7.06 -11.40
CA PHE A 26 16.30 -6.37 -12.48
C PHE A 26 17.82 -6.41 -12.32
N LEU A 27 18.33 -6.31 -11.09
CA LEU A 27 19.77 -6.42 -10.82
C LEU A 27 20.34 -7.80 -11.21
N GLU A 28 19.55 -8.86 -11.05
CA GLU A 28 19.92 -10.22 -11.45
C GLU A 28 19.67 -10.50 -12.95
N GLY A 29 19.12 -9.54 -13.70
CA GLY A 29 18.79 -9.70 -15.11
C GLY A 29 17.63 -10.66 -15.39
N ARG A 30 16.79 -10.98 -14.37
CA ARG A 30 15.60 -11.83 -14.52
C ARG A 30 14.47 -11.14 -15.30
N ALA A 31 14.48 -9.81 -15.34
CA ALA A 31 13.60 -9.00 -16.17
C ALA A 31 14.37 -7.79 -16.73
N LYS A 32 13.80 -7.14 -17.74
CA LYS A 32 14.35 -5.92 -18.36
C LYS A 32 13.48 -4.72 -18.03
N LEU A 33 14.11 -3.62 -17.62
CA LEU A 33 13.41 -2.35 -17.47
C LEU A 33 12.97 -1.83 -18.85
N PRO A 34 11.89 -1.03 -18.89
CA PRO A 34 11.54 -0.26 -20.08
C PRO A 34 12.68 0.68 -20.51
N SER A 35 12.54 1.28 -21.69
CA SER A 35 13.46 2.33 -22.12
C SER A 35 13.43 3.53 -21.15
N LYS A 36 14.48 4.35 -21.22
CA LYS A 36 14.59 5.55 -20.38
C LYS A 36 13.43 6.50 -20.66
N GLU A 37 13.06 6.65 -21.91
CA GLU A 37 12.00 7.54 -22.39
C GLU A 37 10.64 7.10 -21.84
N GLU A 38 10.34 5.80 -21.88
CA GLU A 38 9.12 5.23 -21.31
C GLU A 38 9.04 5.45 -19.79
N MET A 39 10.14 5.24 -19.05
CA MET A 39 10.15 5.45 -17.59
C MET A 39 9.98 6.93 -17.21
N ILE A 40 10.56 7.86 -17.97
CA ILE A 40 10.40 9.30 -17.75
C ILE A 40 8.95 9.72 -18.01
N GLU A 41 8.36 9.22 -19.09
CA GLU A 41 6.98 9.53 -19.45
C GLU A 41 5.98 8.98 -18.44
N ASP A 42 6.16 7.73 -17.97
CA ASP A 42 5.36 7.14 -16.90
C ASP A 42 5.41 7.98 -15.61
N THR A 43 6.60 8.43 -15.23
CA THR A 43 6.79 9.32 -14.06
C THR A 43 6.07 10.66 -14.25
N ARG A 44 6.15 11.25 -15.45
CA ARG A 44 5.48 12.52 -15.77
C ARG A 44 3.97 12.39 -15.64
N LEU A 45 3.40 11.33 -16.20
CA LEU A 45 1.96 11.04 -16.13
C LEU A 45 1.49 10.80 -14.69
N ASP A 46 2.27 10.07 -13.87
CA ASP A 46 1.94 9.87 -12.46
C ASP A 46 1.96 11.19 -11.67
N VAL A 47 2.98 12.03 -11.88
CA VAL A 47 3.06 13.35 -11.23
C VAL A 47 1.90 14.24 -11.65
N GLU A 48 1.57 14.30 -12.94
CA GLU A 48 0.43 15.10 -13.42
C GLU A 48 -0.90 14.61 -12.85
N SER A 49 -1.12 13.30 -12.82
CA SER A 49 -2.31 12.70 -12.21
C SER A 49 -2.44 13.06 -10.73
N ARG A 50 -1.33 13.02 -9.97
CA ARG A 50 -1.29 13.39 -8.54
C ARG A 50 -1.61 14.87 -8.30
N LEU A 51 -1.03 15.74 -9.11
CA LEU A 51 -1.29 17.17 -9.01
C LEU A 51 -2.75 17.50 -9.37
N ALA A 52 -3.27 16.84 -10.42
CA ALA A 52 -4.67 16.97 -10.84
C ALA A 52 -5.66 16.48 -9.77
N SER A 53 -5.28 15.47 -8.97
CA SER A 53 -6.09 15.01 -7.83
C SER A 53 -5.98 15.92 -6.58
N GLY A 54 -5.29 17.06 -6.68
CA GLY A 54 -5.19 18.05 -5.60
C GLY A 54 -4.02 17.86 -4.62
N LEU A 55 -3.10 16.92 -4.86
CA LEU A 55 -1.91 16.77 -4.01
C LEU A 55 -0.92 17.90 -4.25
N ARG A 56 -0.26 18.37 -3.20
CA ARG A 56 0.84 19.34 -3.32
C ARG A 56 2.12 18.63 -3.79
N PRO A 57 3.09 19.36 -4.38
CA PRO A 57 4.36 18.77 -4.81
C PRO A 57 5.11 17.97 -3.72
N LYS A 58 5.02 18.39 -2.45
CA LYS A 58 5.64 17.68 -1.32
C LYS A 58 4.92 16.38 -0.90
N GLU A 59 3.71 16.16 -1.42
CA GLU A 59 2.84 15.03 -1.09
C GLU A 59 2.83 13.97 -2.20
N LEU A 60 3.61 14.14 -3.27
CA LEU A 60 3.62 13.23 -4.42
C LEU A 60 3.99 11.78 -4.05
N HIS A 61 4.72 11.58 -2.96
CA HIS A 61 5.07 10.24 -2.46
C HIS A 61 4.00 9.63 -1.54
N MET A 62 2.93 10.35 -1.19
CA MET A 62 1.82 9.79 -0.42
C MET A 62 1.01 8.81 -1.28
N MET A 63 0.81 7.61 -0.77
CA MET A 63 0.12 6.55 -1.51
C MET A 63 -1.35 6.44 -1.11
N GLY A 64 -1.66 6.33 0.19
CA GLY A 64 -3.04 6.14 0.64
C GLY A 64 -3.68 4.94 -0.08
N ARG A 65 -4.89 5.12 -0.59
CA ARG A 65 -5.61 4.06 -1.34
C ARG A 65 -4.87 3.59 -2.61
N ARG A 66 -4.05 4.44 -3.23
CA ARG A 66 -3.24 4.11 -4.43
C ARG A 66 -2.12 3.11 -4.14
N SER A 67 -1.88 2.78 -2.88
CA SER A 67 -0.91 1.76 -2.49
C SER A 67 -1.16 0.43 -3.20
N LYS A 68 -2.43 0.05 -3.36
CA LYS A 68 -2.79 -1.20 -4.03
C LYS A 68 -2.30 -1.22 -5.48
N ASP A 69 -2.65 -0.19 -6.25
CA ASP A 69 -2.28 -0.11 -7.67
C ASP A 69 -0.76 -0.09 -7.86
N TYR A 70 -0.04 0.56 -6.94
CA TYR A 70 1.41 0.55 -6.92
C TYR A 70 2.01 -0.82 -6.63
N TYR A 71 1.47 -1.56 -5.65
CA TYR A 71 1.94 -2.92 -5.38
C TYR A 71 1.67 -3.85 -6.56
N ASP A 72 0.48 -3.74 -7.16
CA ASP A 72 0.09 -4.55 -8.31
C ASP A 72 0.96 -4.24 -9.52
N SER A 73 1.33 -2.97 -9.75
CA SER A 73 2.21 -2.59 -10.87
C SER A 73 3.63 -3.13 -10.69
N LEU A 74 4.21 -3.03 -9.48
CA LEU A 74 5.52 -3.64 -9.18
C LEU A 74 5.48 -5.15 -9.37
N ALA A 75 4.45 -5.81 -8.82
CA ALA A 75 4.28 -7.24 -8.90
C ALA A 75 4.16 -7.72 -10.35
N SER A 76 3.32 -7.07 -11.15
CA SER A 76 3.13 -7.37 -12.57
C SER A 76 4.42 -7.22 -13.37
N LEU A 77 5.14 -6.11 -13.21
CA LEU A 77 6.36 -5.82 -13.97
C LEU A 77 7.53 -6.73 -13.62
N SER A 78 7.54 -7.31 -12.41
CA SER A 78 8.62 -8.17 -11.93
C SER A 78 8.25 -9.65 -11.82
N GLY A 79 7.02 -10.03 -12.19
CA GLY A 79 6.50 -11.39 -12.05
C GLY A 79 6.42 -11.88 -10.60
N LEU A 80 6.21 -10.96 -9.65
CA LEU A 80 6.09 -11.25 -8.22
C LEU A 80 4.62 -11.36 -7.80
N GLU A 81 4.38 -11.86 -6.59
CA GLU A 81 3.07 -11.76 -5.94
C GLU A 81 2.89 -10.36 -5.34
N SER A 82 1.72 -9.76 -5.53
CA SER A 82 1.38 -8.47 -4.94
C SER A 82 1.10 -8.60 -3.45
N VAL A 83 1.16 -7.47 -2.73
CA VAL A 83 0.80 -7.43 -1.31
C VAL A 83 -0.71 -7.68 -1.18
N SER A 84 -1.05 -8.63 -0.33
CA SER A 84 -2.44 -9.01 -0.07
C SER A 84 -3.28 -7.79 0.39
N PRO A 85 -4.47 -7.55 -0.21
CA PRO A 85 -5.28 -6.37 0.06
C PRO A 85 -5.64 -6.19 1.54
N VAL A 86 -5.86 -7.29 2.27
CA VAL A 86 -6.16 -7.30 3.70
C VAL A 86 -5.11 -6.56 4.55
N VAL A 87 -3.85 -6.54 4.12
CA VAL A 87 -2.77 -5.85 4.85
C VAL A 87 -3.01 -4.34 4.82
N LEU A 88 -3.36 -3.80 3.65
CA LEU A 88 -3.72 -2.39 3.52
C LEU A 88 -5.00 -2.07 4.28
N GLN A 89 -5.97 -3.01 4.31
CA GLN A 89 -7.20 -2.83 5.08
C GLN A 89 -6.92 -2.69 6.58
N ILE A 90 -6.14 -3.61 7.16
CA ILE A 90 -5.75 -3.54 8.58
C ILE A 90 -4.95 -2.26 8.86
N TYR A 91 -4.05 -1.87 7.95
CA TYR A 91 -3.28 -0.63 8.09
C TYR A 91 -4.19 0.60 8.17
N PHE A 92 -5.14 0.75 7.23
CA PHE A 92 -6.04 1.91 7.24
C PHE A 92 -7.08 1.85 8.37
N ASP A 93 -7.58 0.68 8.72
CA ASP A 93 -8.48 0.54 9.88
C ASP A 93 -7.77 0.98 11.16
N GLY A 94 -6.50 0.62 11.36
CA GLY A 94 -5.70 1.11 12.49
C GLY A 94 -5.49 2.63 12.49
N ILE A 95 -5.34 3.25 11.31
CA ILE A 95 -5.27 4.71 11.17
C ILE A 95 -6.62 5.35 11.52
N ASP A 96 -7.73 4.80 11.05
CA ASP A 96 -9.07 5.30 11.37
C ASP A 96 -9.35 5.18 12.88
N ARG A 97 -8.96 4.06 13.49
CA ARG A 97 -9.04 3.85 14.95
C ARG A 97 -8.20 4.85 15.72
N PHE A 98 -6.97 5.13 15.28
CA PHE A 98 -6.14 6.18 15.85
C PHE A 98 -6.82 7.56 15.81
N MET A 99 -7.52 7.88 14.73
CA MET A 99 -8.22 9.15 14.56
C MET A 99 -9.51 9.23 15.40
N CYS A 100 -10.23 8.12 15.56
CA CYS A 100 -11.50 8.07 16.28
C CYS A 100 -11.35 7.89 17.80
N ASP A 101 -10.38 7.09 18.26
CA ASP A 101 -10.14 6.79 19.67
C ASP A 101 -8.63 6.74 19.97
N PHE A 102 -8.04 7.93 19.99
CA PHE A 102 -6.61 8.11 20.22
C PHE A 102 -6.09 7.48 21.53
N SER A 103 -6.96 7.33 22.54
CA SER A 103 -6.59 6.78 23.84
C SER A 103 -6.49 5.25 23.82
N HIS A 104 -7.40 4.57 23.13
CA HIS A 104 -7.53 3.11 23.22
C HIS A 104 -7.29 2.35 21.90
N PHE A 105 -7.00 3.02 20.78
CA PHE A 105 -6.77 2.34 19.48
C PHE A 105 -5.67 1.27 19.53
N ARG A 106 -4.72 1.36 20.47
CA ARG A 106 -3.66 0.35 20.65
C ARG A 106 -4.12 -0.93 21.34
N GLU A 107 -5.32 -0.92 21.91
CA GLU A 107 -5.93 -2.09 22.57
C GLU A 107 -6.68 -2.99 21.58
N ASP A 108 -6.94 -2.49 20.38
CA ASP A 108 -7.59 -3.22 19.29
C ASP A 108 -6.74 -4.44 18.89
N LYS A 109 -7.39 -5.61 18.82
CA LYS A 109 -6.71 -6.89 18.49
C LYS A 109 -7.13 -7.39 17.13
N TYR A 110 -6.21 -7.30 16.18
CA TYR A 110 -6.39 -7.80 14.81
C TYR A 110 -5.97 -9.26 14.69
N LYS A 111 -6.76 -10.06 13.98
CA LYS A 111 -6.45 -11.42 13.58
C LYS A 111 -6.64 -11.56 12.08
N LEU A 112 -5.55 -11.80 11.37
CA LEU A 112 -5.57 -12.14 9.96
C LEU A 112 -6.19 -13.53 9.78
N LEU A 113 -7.15 -13.66 8.85
CA LEU A 113 -7.80 -14.94 8.54
C LEU A 113 -7.30 -15.51 7.21
N ASP A 114 -7.33 -14.68 6.16
CA ASP A 114 -6.89 -15.04 4.82
C ASP A 114 -6.48 -13.77 4.03
N LYS A 115 -6.35 -13.87 2.70
CA LYS A 115 -5.88 -12.78 1.84
C LYS A 115 -6.84 -11.58 1.72
N ASP A 116 -8.10 -11.76 2.13
CA ASP A 116 -9.16 -10.77 1.96
C ASP A 116 -9.93 -10.47 3.25
N HIS A 117 -9.71 -11.25 4.31
CA HIS A 117 -10.48 -11.16 5.56
C HIS A 117 -9.60 -11.06 6.81
N TYR A 118 -10.07 -10.23 7.75
CA TYR A 118 -9.53 -10.15 9.09
C TYR A 118 -10.66 -9.97 10.12
N MET A 119 -10.34 -10.28 11.37
CA MET A 119 -11.19 -9.95 12.50
C MET A 119 -10.49 -8.90 13.35
N VAL A 120 -11.28 -8.02 13.95
CA VAL A 120 -10.80 -7.06 14.94
C VAL A 120 -11.67 -7.17 16.20
N LYS A 121 -11.03 -7.20 17.37
CA LYS A 121 -11.70 -7.08 18.66
C LYS A 121 -11.36 -5.74 19.27
N PHE A 122 -12.37 -4.90 19.46
CA PHE A 122 -12.26 -3.62 20.15
C PHE A 122 -12.39 -3.82 21.67
N PRO A 123 -11.78 -2.97 22.51
CA PRO A 123 -11.83 -3.12 23.97
C PRO A 123 -13.25 -2.97 24.55
N ASN A 124 -14.11 -2.18 23.91
CA ASN A 124 -15.47 -1.89 24.37
C ASN A 124 -16.55 -2.79 23.74
N GLU A 125 -16.17 -3.81 22.97
CA GLU A 125 -17.10 -4.72 22.30
C GLU A 125 -16.88 -6.17 22.78
N GLU A 126 -17.98 -6.88 23.07
CA GLU A 126 -17.92 -8.26 23.56
C GLU A 126 -17.43 -9.23 22.46
N GLU A 127 -18.00 -9.09 21.26
CA GLU A 127 -17.74 -9.96 20.12
C GLU A 127 -16.80 -9.31 19.11
N PRO A 128 -15.87 -10.07 18.50
CA PRO A 128 -15.02 -9.56 17.45
C PRO A 128 -15.82 -9.30 16.16
N VAL A 129 -15.50 -8.21 15.48
CA VAL A 129 -16.12 -7.83 14.20
C VAL A 129 -15.28 -8.38 13.06
N MET A 130 -15.92 -9.13 12.16
CA MET A 130 -15.31 -9.52 10.88
C MET A 130 -15.39 -8.33 9.93
N ARG A 131 -14.25 -7.91 9.37
CA ARG A 131 -14.20 -6.83 8.39
C ARG A 131 -13.70 -7.37 7.05
N ARG A 132 -14.32 -6.87 5.98
CA ARG A 132 -13.96 -7.12 4.57
C ARG A 132 -14.02 -5.78 3.83
N GLN A 133 -13.28 -5.66 2.74
CA GLN A 133 -13.42 -4.54 1.81
C GLN A 133 -14.86 -4.39 1.31
N GLU A 134 -15.51 -3.30 1.68
CA GLU A 134 -16.41 -2.59 0.78
C GLU A 134 -15.55 -1.53 0.09
N ILE A 135 -15.09 -1.79 -1.13
CA ILE A 135 -14.57 -0.71 -1.98
C ILE A 135 -15.80 0.07 -2.41
N VAL A 136 -16.17 1.11 -1.66
CA VAL A 136 -17.00 2.17 -2.22
C VAL A 136 -16.10 2.89 -3.22
N LEU A 137 -16.38 2.62 -4.49
CA LEU A 137 -15.86 3.40 -5.62
C LEU A 137 -16.60 4.74 -5.58
N ASP A 138 -15.95 5.76 -5.01
CA ASP A 138 -16.31 7.16 -5.24
C ASP A 138 -15.50 7.71 -6.43
#